data_AF-A0A256F9S4-F1
#
_entry.id   AF-A0A256F9S4-F1
#
_cell.length_a   1.000
_cell.length_b   1.000
_cell.length_c   1.000
_cell.angle_alpha   90.00
_cell.angle_beta   90.00
_cell.angle_gamma   90.00
#
_symmetry.space_group_name_H-M   'P 1'
#
loop_
_entity.id
_entity.type
_entity.pdbx_description
1 polymer ?
#
loop_
_entity_poly.entity_id
_entity_poly.type
_entity_poly.pdbx_seq_one_letter_code
_entity_poly.pdbx_strand_id
1 'polypeptide(L)'
;MVNTMMSYRLIASDMTRSLQRVSKEPVVERETAYYKENIGKVKTVDDFMSDTRLYNYAMKAFGLEDMAYAKAFVRKILTEGVKSDDAMANKLTDKRYKEFATTFDFEGKGDKATESTAAQQGVMDKYIRQTLETEAGSQNEGVRLALYFERKASTLTNAYEILGDKALLTMMQTTFGWPSAMSNADIDRQAKMIEAKVDFSKMSDPDYVSKMISRFTAMYEMNNPTTSSPASIASLLLGGTSSVGISSSILATLQNFKPGGR
;
A
#
# COMPACT_ATOMS: atom_id res chain seq x y z
N MET A 1 -15.78 14.26 7.80
CA MET A 1 -14.90 13.23 7.19
C MET A 1 -15.02 11.97 8.03
N VAL A 2 -14.85 10.79 7.44
CA VAL A 2 -14.78 9.53 8.19
C VAL A 2 -13.33 9.36 8.65
N ASN A 3 -13.09 8.98 9.90
CA ASN A 3 -11.73 8.80 10.41
C ASN A 3 -10.98 7.69 9.66
N THR A 4 -9.65 7.68 9.79
CA THR A 4 -8.77 6.78 9.04
C THR A 4 -9.15 5.29 9.21
N MET A 5 -9.40 4.85 10.45
CA MET A 5 -9.72 3.44 10.73
C MET A 5 -11.07 3.01 10.13
N MET A 6 -12.09 3.86 10.21
CA MET A 6 -13.41 3.53 9.66
C MET A 6 -13.34 3.47 8.14
N SER A 7 -12.63 4.41 7.49
CA SER A 7 -12.43 4.39 6.03
C SER A 7 -11.70 3.14 5.57
N TYR A 8 -10.64 2.73 6.29
CA TYR A 8 -9.95 1.46 6.05
C TYR A 8 -10.90 0.26 6.19
N ARG A 9 -11.67 0.17 7.29
CA ARG A 9 -12.60 -0.95 7.52
C ARG A 9 -13.68 -1.05 6.45
N LEU A 10 -14.21 0.07 5.97
CA LEU A 10 -15.22 0.08 4.90
C LEU A 10 -14.70 -0.56 3.61
N ILE A 11 -13.41 -0.38 3.30
CA ILE A 11 -12.76 -0.98 2.13
C ILE A 11 -12.37 -2.44 2.42
N ALA A 12 -11.69 -2.69 3.54
CA ALA A 12 -11.12 -3.99 3.87
C ALA A 12 -12.19 -5.06 4.21
N SER A 13 -13.34 -4.66 4.77
CA SER A 13 -14.42 -5.59 5.13
C SER A 13 -15.02 -6.34 3.95
N ASP A 14 -14.99 -5.75 2.75
CA ASP A 14 -15.38 -6.41 1.50
C ASP A 14 -14.41 -5.99 0.39
N MET A 15 -13.19 -6.52 0.49
CA MET A 15 -12.13 -6.28 -0.49
C MET A 15 -12.54 -6.74 -1.89
N THR A 16 -13.28 -7.85 -2.00
CA THR A 16 -13.75 -8.38 -3.29
C THR A 16 -14.65 -7.37 -4.01
N ARG A 17 -15.66 -6.83 -3.31
CA ARG A 17 -16.54 -5.81 -3.89
C ARG A 17 -15.79 -4.51 -4.20
N SER A 18 -14.86 -4.12 -3.33
CA SER A 18 -14.03 -2.94 -3.54
C SER A 18 -13.18 -3.05 -4.81
N LEU A 19 -12.53 -4.20 -5.03
CA LEU A 19 -11.78 -4.47 -6.26
C LEU A 19 -12.69 -4.59 -7.49
N GLN A 20 -13.88 -5.18 -7.35
CA GLN A 20 -14.86 -5.26 -8.45
C GLN A 20 -15.38 -3.89 -8.88
N ARG A 21 -15.52 -2.94 -7.94
CA ARG A 21 -15.89 -1.56 -8.26
C ARG A 21 -14.78 -0.91 -9.10
N VAL A 22 -13.53 -0.99 -8.65
CA VAL A 22 -12.38 -0.39 -9.34
C VAL A 22 -12.15 -1.04 -10.71
N SER A 23 -12.31 -2.37 -10.83
CA SER A 23 -12.11 -3.06 -12.10
C SER A 23 -13.13 -2.67 -13.19
N LYS A 24 -14.28 -2.14 -12.79
CA LYS A 24 -15.35 -1.65 -13.69
C LYS A 24 -15.21 -0.17 -14.03
N GLU A 25 -14.19 0.52 -13.51
CA GLU A 25 -13.97 1.91 -13.90
C GLU A 25 -13.47 1.98 -15.35
N PRO A 26 -14.00 2.89 -16.19
CA PRO A 26 -13.72 2.86 -17.64
C PRO A 26 -12.24 2.89 -18.01
N VAL A 27 -11.42 3.64 -17.26
CA VAL A 27 -9.98 3.70 -17.49
C VAL A 27 -9.31 2.39 -17.08
N VAL A 28 -9.62 1.87 -15.89
CA VAL A 28 -9.06 0.60 -15.39
C VAL A 28 -9.41 -0.54 -16.32
N GLU A 29 -10.68 -0.66 -16.71
CA GLU A 29 -11.15 -1.69 -17.63
C GLU A 29 -10.42 -1.63 -18.98
N ARG A 30 -10.33 -0.44 -19.58
CA ARG A 30 -9.67 -0.23 -20.87
C ARG A 30 -8.18 -0.55 -20.84
N GLU A 31 -7.47 -0.13 -19.78
CA GLU A 31 -6.05 -0.42 -19.63
C GLU A 31 -5.81 -1.91 -19.32
N THR A 32 -6.65 -2.52 -18.48
CA THR A 32 -6.57 -3.95 -18.15
C THR A 32 -6.83 -4.82 -19.38
N ALA A 33 -7.82 -4.46 -20.21
CA ALA A 33 -8.12 -5.17 -21.45
C ALA A 33 -6.94 -5.11 -22.42
N TYR A 34 -6.34 -3.93 -22.60
CA TYR A 34 -5.15 -3.78 -23.44
C TYR A 34 -3.99 -4.63 -22.93
N TYR A 35 -3.73 -4.62 -21.61
CA TYR A 35 -2.69 -5.45 -21.02
C TYR A 35 -2.93 -6.94 -21.28
N LYS A 36 -4.14 -7.42 -20.99
CA LYS A 36 -4.55 -8.82 -21.17
C LYS A 36 -4.37 -9.31 -22.61
N GLU A 37 -4.74 -8.49 -23.58
CA GLU A 37 -4.69 -8.85 -25.00
C GLU A 37 -3.28 -8.84 -25.60
N ASN A 38 -2.35 -8.09 -25.01
CA ASN A 38 -1.05 -7.81 -25.64
C ASN A 38 0.16 -8.35 -24.87
N ILE A 39 0.08 -8.52 -23.55
CA ILE A 39 1.26 -8.93 -22.77
C ILE A 39 1.82 -10.29 -23.19
N GLY A 40 0.98 -11.27 -23.54
CA GLY A 40 1.45 -12.60 -23.97
C GLY A 40 2.19 -12.60 -25.31
N LYS A 41 2.11 -11.52 -26.08
CA LYS A 41 2.82 -11.34 -27.36
C LYS A 41 4.25 -10.82 -27.17
N VAL A 42 4.57 -10.26 -26.01
CA VAL A 42 5.88 -9.69 -25.69
C VAL A 42 6.87 -10.81 -25.41
N LYS A 43 7.97 -10.88 -26.18
CA LYS A 43 8.97 -11.96 -26.07
C LYS A 43 10.31 -11.46 -25.56
N THR A 44 10.58 -10.17 -25.65
CA THR A 44 11.86 -9.59 -25.23
C THR A 44 11.69 -8.36 -24.35
N VAL A 45 12.78 -7.96 -23.68
CA VAL A 45 12.84 -6.67 -22.98
C VAL A 45 12.58 -5.52 -23.95
N ASP A 46 13.06 -5.59 -25.19
CA ASP A 46 12.83 -4.55 -26.17
C ASP A 46 11.37 -4.43 -26.56
N ASP A 47 10.68 -5.54 -26.81
CA ASP A 47 9.24 -5.55 -27.06
C ASP A 47 8.49 -4.87 -25.90
N PHE A 48 8.80 -5.27 -24.66
CA PHE A 48 8.16 -4.74 -23.47
C PHE A 48 8.39 -3.24 -23.30
N MET A 49 9.63 -2.78 -23.48
CA MET A 49 10.00 -1.37 -23.29
C MET A 49 9.51 -0.46 -24.43
N SER A 50 9.27 -1.02 -25.61
CA SER A 50 8.74 -0.29 -26.78
C SER A 50 7.24 -0.01 -26.64
N ASP A 51 6.47 -0.92 -26.06
CA ASP A 51 5.05 -0.68 -25.74
C ASP A 51 4.93 0.13 -24.43
N THR A 52 4.86 1.45 -24.59
CA THR A 52 4.74 2.37 -23.45
C THR A 52 3.47 2.13 -22.63
N ARG A 53 2.41 1.58 -23.23
CA ARG A 53 1.15 1.33 -22.53
C ARG A 53 1.26 0.10 -21.63
N LEU A 54 1.84 -0.99 -22.12
CA LEU A 54 2.17 -2.17 -21.29
C LEU A 54 3.17 -1.81 -20.19
N TYR A 55 4.23 -1.08 -20.54
CA TYR A 55 5.25 -0.65 -19.59
C TYR A 55 4.66 0.18 -18.45
N ASN A 56 3.88 1.23 -18.76
CA ASN A 56 3.27 2.08 -17.73
C ASN A 56 2.25 1.32 -16.88
N TYR A 57 1.46 0.42 -17.49
CA TYR A 57 0.53 -0.44 -16.77
C TYR A 57 1.25 -1.30 -15.73
N ALA A 58 2.32 -1.98 -16.16
CA ALA A 58 3.13 -2.80 -15.29
C ALA A 58 3.81 -1.96 -14.20
N MET A 59 4.45 -0.84 -14.54
CA MET A 59 5.08 0.04 -13.55
C MET A 59 4.09 0.49 -12.48
N LYS A 60 2.87 0.88 -12.89
CA LYS A 60 1.80 1.22 -11.95
C LYS A 60 1.40 0.03 -11.09
N ALA A 61 1.21 -1.16 -11.64
CA ALA A 61 0.84 -2.36 -10.87
C ALA A 61 1.82 -2.67 -9.71
N PHE A 62 3.09 -2.35 -9.88
CA PHE A 62 4.13 -2.54 -8.86
C PHE A 62 4.36 -1.29 -7.98
N GLY A 63 3.55 -0.23 -8.14
CA GLY A 63 3.69 1.03 -7.41
C GLY A 63 4.91 1.86 -7.81
N LEU A 64 5.48 1.59 -8.99
CA LEU A 64 6.68 2.24 -9.53
C LEU A 64 6.33 3.35 -10.55
N GLU A 65 5.08 3.82 -10.57
CA GLU A 65 4.57 4.82 -11.53
C GLU A 65 5.43 6.10 -11.57
N ASP A 66 5.84 6.62 -10.40
CA ASP A 66 6.68 7.81 -10.30
C ASP A 66 8.09 7.62 -10.92
N MET A 67 8.52 6.38 -11.10
CA MET A 67 9.82 6.01 -11.67
C MET A 67 9.71 5.50 -13.11
N ALA A 68 8.52 5.55 -13.73
CA ALA A 68 8.30 5.13 -15.11
C ALA A 68 9.09 5.97 -16.13
N TYR A 69 9.52 7.18 -15.78
CA TYR A 69 10.40 7.98 -16.64
C TYR A 69 11.80 7.38 -16.78
N ALA A 70 12.26 6.58 -15.82
CA ALA A 70 13.61 6.03 -15.75
C ALA A 70 13.78 4.78 -16.63
N LYS A 71 13.41 4.86 -17.91
CA LYS A 71 13.38 3.70 -18.83
C LYS A 71 14.69 2.93 -18.92
N ALA A 72 15.84 3.62 -18.94
CA ALA A 72 17.15 2.97 -19.01
C ALA A 72 17.46 2.14 -17.75
N PHE A 73 17.04 2.63 -16.58
CA PHE A 73 17.19 1.94 -15.31
C PHE A 73 16.33 0.68 -15.26
N VAL A 74 15.06 0.77 -15.64
CA VAL A 74 14.15 -0.39 -15.66
C VAL A 74 14.57 -1.42 -16.71
N ARG A 75 15.02 -0.97 -17.89
CA ARG A 75 15.62 -1.84 -18.89
C ARG A 75 16.77 -2.65 -18.29
N LYS A 76 17.71 -2.00 -17.60
CA LYS A 76 18.86 -2.68 -16.97
C LYS A 76 18.41 -3.73 -15.95
N ILE A 77 17.42 -3.40 -15.12
CA ILE A 77 16.82 -4.33 -14.16
C ILE A 77 16.25 -5.58 -14.85
N LEU A 78 15.48 -5.40 -15.92
CA LEU A 78 14.88 -6.52 -16.66
C LEU A 78 15.92 -7.34 -17.42
N THR A 79 16.96 -6.70 -17.94
CA THR A 79 18.04 -7.37 -18.68
C THR A 79 18.94 -8.20 -17.76
N GLU A 80 19.31 -7.68 -16.58
CA GLU A 80 20.12 -8.43 -15.61
C GLU A 80 19.31 -9.48 -14.84
N GLY A 81 17.99 -9.29 -14.74
CA GLY A 81 17.08 -10.22 -14.06
C GLY A 81 17.37 -10.31 -12.56
N VAL A 82 17.18 -11.51 -12.00
CA VAL A 82 17.33 -11.78 -10.55
C VAL A 82 18.19 -13.00 -10.22
N LYS A 83 18.67 -13.76 -11.21
CA LYS A 83 19.44 -14.98 -10.97
C LYS A 83 20.82 -14.73 -10.37
N SER A 84 21.52 -13.70 -10.84
CA SER A 84 22.86 -13.36 -10.33
C SER A 84 22.72 -12.57 -9.03
N ASP A 85 23.48 -12.94 -8.00
CA ASP A 85 23.57 -12.15 -6.76
C ASP A 85 24.05 -10.71 -7.05
N ASP A 86 24.81 -10.55 -8.13
CA ASP A 86 25.31 -9.25 -8.57
C ASP A 86 24.31 -8.42 -9.36
N ALA A 87 23.18 -9.01 -9.77
CA ALA A 87 22.16 -8.32 -10.55
C ALA A 87 21.64 -7.09 -9.80
N MET A 88 21.45 -6.00 -10.54
CA MET A 88 21.04 -4.70 -10.01
C MET A 88 19.79 -4.82 -9.13
N ALA A 89 18.79 -5.61 -9.56
CA ALA A 89 17.56 -5.83 -8.81
C ALA A 89 17.79 -6.41 -7.40
N ASN A 90 18.81 -7.26 -7.23
CA ASN A 90 19.16 -7.87 -5.94
C ASN A 90 19.89 -6.90 -4.99
N LYS A 91 20.61 -5.93 -5.54
CA LYS A 91 21.37 -4.91 -4.79
C LYS A 91 20.53 -3.71 -4.36
N LEU A 92 19.33 -3.54 -4.93
CA LEU A 92 18.46 -2.43 -4.57
C LEU A 92 17.82 -2.65 -3.19
N THR A 93 17.76 -1.54 -2.45
CA THR A 93 17.01 -1.45 -1.19
C THR A 93 15.51 -1.62 -1.45
N ASP A 94 14.99 -0.95 -2.48
CA ASP A 94 13.59 -1.08 -2.89
C ASP A 94 13.30 -2.41 -3.57
N LYS A 95 12.64 -3.30 -2.82
CA LYS A 95 12.33 -4.67 -3.24
C LYS A 95 11.29 -4.76 -4.36
N ARG A 96 10.54 -3.69 -4.64
CA ARG A 96 9.56 -3.67 -5.72
C ARG A 96 10.22 -3.88 -7.09
N TYR A 97 11.46 -3.43 -7.27
CA TYR A 97 12.24 -3.70 -8.49
C TYR A 97 12.62 -5.17 -8.65
N LYS A 98 12.97 -5.85 -7.55
CA LYS A 98 13.21 -7.29 -7.55
C LYS A 98 11.93 -8.07 -7.86
N GLU A 99 10.81 -7.67 -7.27
CA GLU A 99 9.49 -8.25 -7.55
C GLU A 99 9.09 -8.07 -9.03
N PHE A 100 9.36 -6.88 -9.57
CA PHE A 100 9.13 -6.54 -10.98
C PHE A 100 9.97 -7.42 -11.91
N ALA A 101 11.29 -7.51 -11.68
CA ALA A 101 12.20 -8.34 -12.46
C ALA A 101 11.89 -9.85 -12.34
N THR A 102 11.44 -10.30 -11.17
CA THR A 102 11.03 -11.70 -10.95
C THR A 102 9.74 -12.03 -11.70
N THR A 103 8.84 -11.05 -11.83
CA THR A 103 7.58 -11.24 -12.56
C THR A 103 7.82 -11.25 -14.07
N PHE A 104 8.62 -10.31 -14.56
CA PHE A 104 9.02 -10.19 -15.97
C PHE A 104 10.42 -10.76 -16.19
N ASP A 105 10.59 -12.05 -15.88
CA ASP A 105 11.88 -12.73 -15.85
C ASP A 105 12.39 -13.09 -17.26
N PHE A 106 12.76 -12.08 -18.06
CA PHE A 106 13.30 -12.26 -19.41
C PHE A 106 14.68 -12.90 -19.43
N GLU A 107 15.52 -12.67 -18.41
CA GLU A 107 16.81 -13.35 -18.26
C GLU A 107 16.60 -14.85 -17.97
N GLY A 108 15.62 -15.18 -17.11
CA GLY A 108 15.36 -16.55 -16.70
C GLY A 108 14.56 -17.38 -17.68
N LYS A 109 13.51 -16.79 -18.24
CA LYS A 109 12.50 -17.50 -19.04
C LYS A 109 12.53 -17.12 -20.51
N GLY A 110 13.35 -16.14 -20.91
CA GLY A 110 13.42 -15.67 -22.29
C GLY A 110 12.06 -15.24 -22.82
N ASP A 111 11.70 -15.78 -23.96
CA ASP A 111 10.45 -15.52 -24.69
C ASP A 111 9.17 -15.94 -23.94
N LYS A 112 9.30 -16.75 -22.88
CA LYS A 112 8.18 -17.20 -22.04
C LYS A 112 7.96 -16.36 -20.79
N ALA A 113 8.73 -15.30 -20.57
CA ALA A 113 8.64 -14.47 -19.37
C ALA A 113 7.22 -13.94 -19.10
N THR A 114 6.50 -13.60 -20.17
CA THR A 114 5.16 -12.99 -20.13
C THR A 114 4.01 -13.99 -20.22
N GLU A 115 4.31 -15.28 -20.36
CA GLU A 115 3.31 -16.35 -20.44
C GLU A 115 2.88 -16.86 -19.06
N SER A 116 3.61 -16.48 -18.01
CA SER A 116 3.31 -16.91 -16.65
C SER A 116 2.04 -16.26 -16.09
N THR A 117 1.30 -17.00 -15.26
CA THR A 117 0.14 -16.44 -14.52
C THR A 117 0.52 -15.20 -13.71
N ALA A 118 1.75 -15.15 -13.18
CA ALA A 118 2.26 -13.99 -12.44
C ALA A 118 2.37 -12.75 -13.35
N ALA A 119 2.91 -12.88 -14.55
CA ALA A 119 3.05 -11.79 -15.52
C ALA A 119 1.72 -11.39 -16.18
N GLN A 120 0.74 -12.30 -16.20
CA GLN A 120 -0.60 -12.04 -16.75
C GLN A 120 -1.57 -11.61 -15.65
N GLN A 121 -2.29 -12.58 -15.08
CA GLN A 121 -3.34 -12.32 -14.08
C GLN A 121 -2.79 -11.60 -12.84
N GLY A 122 -1.61 -12.01 -12.37
CA GLY A 122 -0.98 -11.39 -11.20
C GLY A 122 -0.72 -9.89 -11.35
N VAL A 123 -0.30 -9.43 -12.53
CA VAL A 123 -0.09 -8.00 -12.80
C VAL A 123 -1.43 -7.26 -12.91
N MET A 124 -2.44 -7.86 -13.54
CA MET A 124 -3.79 -7.26 -13.60
C MET A 124 -4.40 -7.08 -12.20
N ASP A 125 -4.30 -8.09 -11.35
CA ASP A 125 -4.78 -8.02 -9.96
C ASP A 125 -4.03 -6.95 -9.16
N LYS A 126 -2.70 -6.89 -9.32
CA LYS A 126 -1.86 -5.85 -8.70
C LYS A 126 -2.23 -4.46 -9.17
N TYR A 127 -2.52 -4.27 -10.46
CA TYR A 127 -2.93 -2.97 -11.01
C TYR A 127 -4.24 -2.48 -10.41
N ILE A 128 -5.26 -3.34 -10.33
CA ILE A 128 -6.56 -3.00 -9.76
C ILE A 128 -6.39 -2.68 -8.26
N ARG A 129 -5.63 -3.51 -7.53
CA ARG A 129 -5.36 -3.31 -6.11
C ARG A 129 -4.56 -2.03 -5.85
N GLN A 130 -3.55 -1.74 -6.65
CA GLN A 130 -2.79 -0.48 -6.55
C GLN A 130 -3.70 0.72 -6.84
N THR A 131 -4.58 0.63 -7.83
CA THR A 131 -5.49 1.72 -8.18
C THR A 131 -6.47 2.00 -7.03
N LEU A 132 -7.04 0.95 -6.41
CA LEU A 132 -7.86 1.06 -5.20
C LEU A 132 -7.10 1.77 -4.06
N GLU A 133 -5.85 1.37 -3.82
CA GLU A 133 -5.01 1.95 -2.77
C GLU A 133 -4.68 3.43 -3.05
N THR A 134 -4.36 3.78 -4.30
CA THR A 134 -4.11 5.16 -4.72
C THR A 134 -5.38 6.03 -4.59
N GLU A 135 -6.54 5.54 -5.02
CA GLU A 135 -7.83 6.22 -4.85
C GLU A 135 -8.12 6.51 -3.37
N ALA A 136 -7.97 5.49 -2.51
CA ALA A 136 -8.16 5.65 -1.08
C ALA A 136 -7.18 6.66 -0.48
N GLY A 137 -5.91 6.62 -0.93
CA GLY A 137 -4.86 7.55 -0.52
C GLY A 137 -5.11 8.99 -0.90
N SER A 138 -5.75 9.23 -2.05
CA SER A 138 -6.12 10.59 -2.48
C SER A 138 -7.07 11.28 -1.51
N GLN A 139 -7.86 10.49 -0.76
CA GLN A 139 -8.77 10.98 0.27
C GLN A 139 -8.11 10.97 1.66
N ASN A 140 -7.39 9.90 1.97
CA ASN A 140 -6.68 9.76 3.23
C ASN A 140 -5.45 8.85 3.04
N GLU A 141 -4.27 9.46 3.08
CA GLU A 141 -2.98 8.79 2.93
C GLU A 141 -2.77 7.65 3.95
N GLY A 142 -3.27 7.82 5.18
CA GLY A 142 -3.26 6.77 6.20
C GLY A 142 -4.04 5.52 5.77
N VAL A 143 -5.16 5.69 5.05
CA VAL A 143 -5.92 4.53 4.52
C VAL A 143 -5.11 3.78 3.48
N ARG A 144 -4.40 4.48 2.59
CA ARG A 144 -3.52 3.83 1.60
C ARG A 144 -2.43 3.01 2.29
N LEU A 145 -1.73 3.60 3.26
CA LEU A 145 -0.66 2.93 4.00
C LEU A 145 -1.18 1.68 4.74
N ALA A 146 -2.37 1.76 5.33
CA ALA A 146 -3.02 0.62 5.99
C ALA A 146 -3.35 -0.52 5.00
N LEU A 147 -3.99 -0.21 3.87
CA LEU A 147 -4.33 -1.18 2.83
C LEU A 147 -3.08 -1.81 2.18
N TYR A 148 -2.02 -1.00 2.01
CA TYR A 148 -0.73 -1.45 1.49
C TYR A 148 -0.04 -2.41 2.45
N PHE A 149 0.00 -2.07 3.75
CA PHE A 149 0.54 -2.94 4.78
C PHE A 149 -0.25 -4.25 4.87
N GLU A 150 -1.58 -4.19 4.89
CA GLU A 150 -2.45 -5.39 4.89
C GLU A 150 -2.12 -6.32 3.70
N ARG A 151 -1.92 -5.75 2.50
CA ARG A 151 -1.56 -6.51 1.30
C ARG A 151 -0.21 -7.20 1.42
N LYS A 152 0.78 -6.50 1.97
CA LYS A 152 2.18 -6.94 1.99
C LYS A 152 2.54 -7.74 3.23
N ALA A 153 1.76 -7.65 4.31
CA ALA A 153 2.10 -8.20 5.62
C ALA A 153 2.59 -9.66 5.54
N SER A 154 1.84 -10.57 4.94
CA SER A 154 2.21 -12.00 4.85
C SER A 154 3.49 -12.29 4.05
N THR A 155 3.97 -11.33 3.26
CA THR A 155 5.23 -11.43 2.53
C THR A 155 6.42 -10.95 3.34
N LEU A 156 6.19 -10.28 4.48
CA LEU A 156 7.23 -9.70 5.33
C LEU A 156 7.83 -10.76 6.25
N THR A 157 9.08 -11.12 5.99
CA THR A 157 9.84 -12.12 6.75
C THR A 157 10.93 -11.50 7.63
N ASN A 158 11.35 -10.26 7.35
CA ASN A 158 12.42 -9.59 8.06
C ASN A 158 12.31 -8.05 7.99
N ALA A 159 13.07 -7.35 8.84
CA ALA A 159 13.01 -5.89 8.93
C ALA A 159 13.55 -5.16 7.70
N TYR A 160 14.46 -5.76 6.93
CA TYR A 160 15.01 -5.14 5.72
C TYR A 160 13.96 -4.99 4.62
N GLU A 161 12.94 -5.83 4.59
CA GLU A 161 11.81 -5.70 3.65
C GLU A 161 10.94 -4.48 3.98
N ILE A 162 10.76 -4.17 5.27
CA ILE A 162 10.10 -2.92 5.69
C ILE A 162 10.97 -1.72 5.36
N LEU A 163 12.28 -1.78 5.66
CA LEU A 163 13.22 -0.68 5.40
C LEU A 163 13.41 -0.42 3.90
N GLY A 164 13.25 -1.46 3.08
CA GLY A 164 13.29 -1.39 1.63
C GLY A 164 12.09 -0.68 1.02
N ASP A 165 10.97 -0.58 1.73
CA ASP A 165 9.72 -0.05 1.22
C ASP A 165 9.33 1.24 1.96
N LYS A 166 9.33 2.36 1.24
CA LYS A 166 9.03 3.67 1.82
C LYS A 166 7.65 3.71 2.49
N ALA A 167 6.64 3.04 1.94
CA ALA A 167 5.30 3.02 2.51
C ALA A 167 5.25 2.20 3.81
N LEU A 168 5.88 1.01 3.83
CA LEU A 168 5.98 0.18 5.04
C LEU A 168 6.79 0.88 6.13
N LEU A 169 7.92 1.50 5.78
CA LEU A 169 8.74 2.26 6.71
C LEU A 169 7.97 3.44 7.32
N THR A 170 7.27 4.22 6.49
CA THR A 170 6.45 5.35 6.95
C THR A 170 5.33 4.88 7.89
N MET A 171 4.70 3.75 7.57
CA MET A 171 3.68 3.12 8.40
C MET A 171 4.25 2.69 9.76
N MET A 172 5.41 2.02 9.80
CA MET A 172 6.07 1.63 11.06
C MET A 172 6.50 2.84 11.89
N GLN A 173 7.13 3.83 11.26
CA GLN A 173 7.54 5.07 11.94
C GLN A 173 6.34 5.75 12.60
N THR A 174 5.22 5.86 11.89
CA THR A 174 3.99 6.43 12.44
C THR A 174 3.42 5.57 13.58
N THR A 175 3.36 4.25 13.41
CA THR A 175 2.79 3.30 14.38
C THR A 175 3.50 3.34 15.73
N PHE A 176 4.82 3.53 15.70
CA PHE A 176 5.67 3.53 16.89
C PHE A 176 6.11 4.93 17.33
N GLY A 177 5.68 5.99 16.63
CA GLY A 177 6.07 7.36 16.92
C GLY A 177 7.56 7.62 16.72
N TRP A 178 8.21 6.90 15.81
CA TRP A 178 9.62 7.12 15.49
C TRP A 178 9.78 8.31 14.56
N PRO A 179 10.74 9.22 14.82
CA PRO A 179 11.00 10.33 13.93
C PRO A 179 11.59 9.86 12.61
N SER A 180 11.33 10.59 11.52
CA SER A 180 11.92 10.31 10.20
C SER A 180 13.46 10.34 10.21
N ALA A 181 14.06 11.11 11.12
CA ALA A 181 15.50 11.16 11.35
C ALA A 181 16.10 9.80 11.76
N MET A 182 15.28 8.84 12.22
CA MET A 182 15.73 7.47 12.48
C MET A 182 16.32 6.80 11.21
N SER A 183 15.84 7.20 10.02
CA SER A 183 16.36 6.70 8.75
C SER A 183 17.81 7.12 8.44
N ASN A 184 18.39 8.03 9.23
CA ASN A 184 19.80 8.42 9.12
C ASN A 184 20.75 7.47 9.85
N ALA A 185 20.23 6.59 10.73
CA ALA A 185 21.05 5.62 11.44
C ALA A 185 21.51 4.47 10.51
N ASP A 186 22.50 3.70 10.93
CA ASP A 186 22.91 2.48 10.22
C ASP A 186 21.72 1.54 10.00
N ILE A 187 21.62 0.93 8.83
CA ILE A 187 20.50 0.07 8.44
C ILE A 187 20.27 -1.08 9.44
N ASP A 188 21.35 -1.66 9.96
CA ASP A 188 21.30 -2.75 10.95
C ASP A 188 20.71 -2.29 12.29
N ARG A 189 20.94 -1.02 12.67
CA ARG A 189 20.34 -0.43 13.88
C ARG A 189 18.86 -0.19 13.67
N GLN A 190 18.47 0.33 12.51
CA GLN A 190 17.07 0.48 12.14
C GLN A 190 16.34 -0.87 12.14
N ALA A 191 16.97 -1.91 11.59
CA ALA A 191 16.43 -3.27 11.55
C ALA A 191 16.18 -3.81 12.97
N LYS A 192 17.17 -3.70 13.86
CA LYS A 192 17.03 -4.09 15.28
C LYS A 192 15.91 -3.35 16.00
N MET A 193 15.72 -2.06 15.71
CA MET A 193 14.61 -1.29 16.29
C MET A 193 13.24 -1.82 15.84
N ILE A 194 13.12 -2.21 14.57
CA ILE A 194 11.92 -2.83 14.02
C ILE A 194 11.70 -4.21 14.64
N GLU A 195 12.71 -5.09 14.64
CA GLU A 195 12.66 -6.44 15.22
C GLU A 195 12.28 -6.43 16.71
N ALA A 196 12.66 -5.39 17.45
CA ALA A 196 12.27 -5.24 18.85
C ALA A 196 10.78 -4.94 19.07
N LYS A 197 10.05 -4.50 18.02
CA LYS A 197 8.62 -4.14 18.10
C LYS A 197 7.72 -5.01 17.22
N VAL A 198 8.29 -5.68 16.23
CA VAL A 198 7.59 -6.40 15.18
C VAL A 198 7.98 -7.87 15.22
N ASP A 199 6.98 -8.73 15.35
CA ASP A 199 7.14 -10.18 15.34
C ASP A 199 6.81 -10.69 13.92
N PHE A 200 7.86 -10.88 13.12
CA PHE A 200 7.72 -11.34 11.72
C PHE A 200 7.10 -12.74 11.62
N SER A 201 7.20 -13.57 12.65
CA SER A 201 6.55 -14.89 12.65
C SER A 201 5.02 -14.81 12.64
N LYS A 202 4.46 -13.67 13.06
CA LYS A 202 3.01 -13.41 13.12
C LYS A 202 2.51 -12.55 11.97
N MET A 203 3.33 -12.22 10.99
CA MET A 203 2.91 -11.37 9.87
C MET A 203 1.86 -12.00 8.95
N SER A 204 1.73 -13.33 8.99
CA SER A 204 0.66 -14.07 8.31
C SER A 204 -0.61 -14.23 9.15
N ASP A 205 -0.61 -13.82 10.42
CA ASP A 205 -1.77 -13.86 11.31
C ASP A 205 -2.65 -12.62 11.09
N PRO A 206 -3.89 -12.77 10.58
CA PRO A 206 -4.80 -11.64 10.34
C PRO A 206 -5.09 -10.80 11.59
N ASP A 207 -5.13 -11.42 12.79
CA ASP A 207 -5.39 -10.70 14.03
C ASP A 207 -4.20 -9.83 14.45
N TYR A 208 -2.98 -10.33 14.24
CA TYR A 208 -1.76 -9.56 14.48
C TYR A 208 -1.68 -8.36 13.55
N VAL A 209 -1.92 -8.56 12.25
CA VAL A 209 -1.95 -7.50 11.23
C VAL A 209 -3.03 -6.46 11.56
N SER A 210 -4.24 -6.91 11.90
CA SER A 210 -5.36 -6.04 12.27
C SER A 210 -5.07 -5.17 13.50
N LYS A 211 -4.38 -5.72 14.52
CA LYS A 211 -3.93 -4.97 15.69
C LYS A 211 -2.89 -3.91 15.32
N MET A 212 -1.93 -4.24 14.46
CA MET A 212 -0.94 -3.27 13.97
C MET A 212 -1.60 -2.13 13.19
N ILE A 213 -2.54 -2.45 12.29
CA ILE A 213 -3.29 -1.44 11.53
C ILE A 213 -4.15 -0.57 12.47
N SER A 214 -4.79 -1.16 13.48
CA SER A 214 -5.57 -0.41 14.47
C SER A 214 -4.70 0.58 15.25
N ARG A 215 -3.49 0.16 15.67
CA ARG A 215 -2.54 1.05 16.33
C ARG A 215 -2.03 2.14 15.40
N PHE A 216 -1.68 1.77 14.16
CA PHE A 216 -1.21 2.69 13.14
C PHE A 216 -2.25 3.78 12.86
N THR A 217 -3.49 3.40 12.55
CA THR A 217 -4.54 4.36 12.20
C THR A 217 -4.87 5.30 13.36
N ALA A 218 -4.80 4.85 14.61
CA ALA A 218 -4.94 5.71 15.78
C ALA A 218 -3.80 6.74 15.86
N MET A 219 -2.54 6.31 15.71
CA MET A 219 -1.38 7.21 15.74
C MET A 219 -1.36 8.16 14.53
N TYR A 220 -1.77 7.68 13.37
CA TYR A 220 -1.86 8.47 12.15
C TYR A 220 -2.88 9.60 12.31
N GLU A 221 -4.07 9.29 12.85
CA GLU A 221 -5.14 10.26 13.10
C GLU A 221 -4.73 11.32 14.13
N MET A 222 -3.95 10.95 15.16
CA MET A 222 -3.42 11.92 16.12
C MET A 222 -2.48 12.94 15.44
N ASN A 223 -1.66 12.49 14.50
CA ASN A 223 -0.71 13.34 13.78
C ASN A 223 -1.34 14.07 12.58
N ASN A 224 -2.46 13.57 12.06
CA ASN A 224 -3.17 14.08 10.90
C ASN A 224 -4.68 14.16 11.23
N PRO A 225 -5.10 15.07 12.13
CA PRO A 225 -6.48 15.12 12.59
C PRO A 225 -7.42 15.41 11.42
N THR A 226 -8.29 14.46 11.08
CA THR A 226 -9.43 14.75 10.22
C THR A 226 -10.41 15.62 11.00
N THR A 227 -11.16 16.50 10.32
CA THR A 227 -12.05 17.50 10.94
C THR A 227 -13.23 16.93 11.76
N SER A 228 -13.27 15.61 11.98
CA SER A 228 -14.21 14.91 12.87
C SER A 228 -13.62 14.74 14.28
N SER A 229 -13.99 15.68 15.16
CA SER A 229 -13.86 15.76 16.63
C SER A 229 -12.84 14.85 17.38
N PRO A 230 -11.94 15.43 18.20
CA PRO A 230 -10.99 14.72 19.10
C PRO A 230 -11.60 13.74 20.11
N ALA A 231 -12.92 13.82 20.36
CA ALA A 231 -13.60 13.00 21.37
C ALA A 231 -13.57 11.49 21.06
N SER A 232 -13.46 11.10 19.79
CA SER A 232 -13.50 9.70 19.35
C SER A 232 -12.22 8.90 19.63
N ILE A 233 -11.07 9.56 19.79
CA ILE A 233 -9.76 8.90 19.94
C ILE A 233 -9.57 8.39 21.38
N ALA A 234 -9.98 9.18 22.37
CA ALA A 234 -9.92 8.80 23.78
C ALA A 234 -10.82 7.59 24.09
N SER A 235 -12.01 7.52 23.48
CA SER A 235 -12.94 6.40 23.67
C SER A 235 -12.42 5.08 23.08
N LEU A 236 -11.63 5.13 21.99
CA LEU A 236 -11.02 3.94 21.37
C LEU A 236 -9.82 3.40 22.15
N LEU A 237 -8.98 4.27 22.73
CA LEU A 237 -7.81 3.85 23.51
C LEU A 237 -8.18 3.30 24.90
N LEU A 238 -9.32 3.70 25.45
CA LEU A 238 -9.71 3.35 26.83
C LEU A 238 -10.68 2.15 26.91
N GLY A 239 -10.95 1.46 25.79
CA GLY A 239 -11.80 0.26 25.78
C GLY A 239 -13.26 0.52 26.19
N GLY A 240 -13.75 1.75 26.08
CA GLY A 240 -15.10 2.12 26.49
C GLY A 240 -16.14 1.63 25.49
N THR A 241 -17.13 0.90 25.98
CA THR A 241 -18.36 0.62 25.23
C THR A 241 -18.96 1.93 24.73
N SER A 242 -19.45 1.90 23.49
CA SER A 242 -20.06 3.03 22.77
C SER A 242 -21.03 3.81 23.66
N SER A 243 -20.58 4.95 24.19
CA SER A 243 -21.48 5.97 24.70
C SER A 243 -21.90 6.83 23.51
N VAL A 244 -23.21 6.89 23.29
CA VAL A 244 -23.83 7.79 22.30
C VAL A 244 -23.45 9.21 22.69
N GLY A 245 -22.45 9.77 22.02
CA GLY A 245 -22.04 11.16 22.20
C GLY A 245 -23.13 12.07 21.64
N ILE A 246 -23.79 12.83 22.51
CA ILE A 246 -24.63 13.96 22.09
C ILE A 246 -23.71 14.92 21.32
N SER A 247 -24.04 15.21 20.06
CA SER A 247 -23.21 16.07 19.22
C SER A 247 -23.13 17.48 19.81
N SER A 248 -21.97 18.12 19.69
CA SER A 248 -21.77 19.53 20.11
C SER A 248 -22.78 20.48 19.44
N SER A 249 -23.28 20.13 18.26
CA SER A 249 -24.36 20.84 17.58
C SER A 249 -25.70 20.74 18.32
N ILE A 250 -26.04 19.60 18.93
CA ILE A 250 -27.27 19.45 19.74
C ILE A 250 -27.14 20.27 21.04
N LEU A 251 -25.96 20.27 21.67
CA LEU A 251 -25.70 21.09 22.86
C LEU A 251 -25.77 22.59 22.55
N ALA A 252 -25.22 23.03 21.42
CA ALA A 252 -25.32 24.43 20.98
C ALA A 252 -26.78 24.83 20.65
N THR A 253 -27.57 23.90 20.10
CA THR A 253 -28.98 24.14 19.79
C THR A 253 -29.83 24.25 21.07
N LEU A 254 -29.53 23.45 22.10
CA LEU A 254 -30.16 23.55 23.42
C LEU A 254 -29.81 24.84 24.15
N GLN A 255 -28.59 25.37 23.95
CA GLN A 255 -28.15 26.62 24.57
C GLN A 255 -28.79 27.87 23.94
N ASN A 256 -29.22 27.77 22.69
CA ASN A 256 -29.97 28.82 21.99
C ASN A 256 -31.50 28.74 22.20
N PHE A 257 -31.98 27.69 22.89
CA PHE A 257 -33.37 27.64 23.33
C PHE A 257 -33.57 28.60 24.52
N LYS A 258 -33.97 29.83 24.21
CA LYS A 258 -34.52 30.75 25.21
C LYS A 258 -35.86 30.17 25.68
N PRO A 259 -36.06 29.85 26.98
CA PRO A 259 -37.40 29.53 27.46
C PRO A 259 -38.25 30.80 27.34
N GLY A 260 -39.27 30.76 26.48
CA GLY A 260 -40.22 31.85 26.32
C GLY A 260 -40.89 32.15 27.66
N GLY A 261 -40.74 33.38 28.14
CA GLY A 261 -41.45 33.90 29.31
C GLY A 261 -42.93 34.12 29.02
N ARG A 262 -43.72 33.99 30.09
CA ARG A 262 -45.14 34.30 30.18
C ARG A 262 -45.42 35.78 29.96
#